data_AF-W9DME6-F1
#
_entry.id   AF-W9DME6-F1
#
_cell.length_a   1.000
_cell.length_b   1.000
_cell.length_c   1.000
_cell.angle_alpha   90.00
_cell.angle_beta   90.00
_cell.angle_gamma   90.00
#
_symmetry.space_group_name_H-M   'P 1'
#
loop_
_entity.id
_entity.type
_entity.pdbx_description
1 polymer ?
#
loop_
_entity_poly.entity_id
_entity_poly.type
_entity_poly.pdbx_seq_one_letter_code
_entity_poly.pdbx_strand_id
1 'polypeptide(L)'
;MKTERKILVCENGKLVLRNISLAYTDSNGETAYLFEPEKKAENQTESYYDRIENNFLLIGLLRKVDMSKLSNEEVQDLMLRKHEKEETFLRAGRANGYNLGLDMNPDDILRFYISLSPEERVALECKP
;
A
#
# COMPACT_ATOMS: atom_id res chain seq x y z
N MET A 1 20.65 -14.07 26.79
CA MET A 1 21.54 -12.93 26.46
C MET A 1 21.45 -11.92 27.60
N LYS A 2 22.57 -11.29 28.03
CA LYS A 2 22.54 -10.29 29.12
C LYS A 2 21.80 -9.03 28.62
N THR A 3 20.61 -8.78 29.13
CA THR A 3 19.67 -7.70 28.77
C THR A 3 20.00 -6.38 29.49
N GLU A 4 21.28 -6.12 29.73
CA GLU A 4 21.76 -4.90 30.38
C GLU A 4 22.95 -4.34 29.60
N ARG A 5 22.95 -3.02 29.35
CA ARG A 5 24.10 -2.32 28.77
C ARG A 5 24.56 -1.18 29.68
N LYS A 6 25.88 -1.03 29.75
CA LYS A 6 26.56 0.10 30.36
C LYS A 6 26.53 1.28 29.40
N ILE A 7 25.85 2.36 29.78
CA ILE A 7 25.86 3.63 29.04
C ILE A 7 26.54 4.70 29.89
N LEU A 8 27.25 5.62 29.23
CA LEU A 8 27.84 6.79 29.87
C LEU A 8 26.80 7.91 29.83
N VAL A 9 26.38 8.42 30.99
CA VAL A 9 25.40 9.51 31.11
C VAL A 9 25.99 10.66 31.92
N CYS A 10 25.65 11.89 31.55
CA CYS A 10 26.09 13.08 32.26
C CYS A 10 25.06 13.46 33.32
N GLU A 11 25.38 13.24 34.59
CA GLU A 11 24.54 13.62 35.74
C GLU A 11 25.26 14.73 36.53
N ASN A 12 24.59 15.86 36.76
CA ASN A 12 25.14 17.01 37.49
C ASN A 12 26.52 17.49 36.99
N GLY A 13 26.72 17.50 35.67
CA GLY A 13 27.95 17.95 35.03
C GLY A 13 29.13 16.96 35.11
N LYS A 14 28.91 15.72 35.57
CA LYS A 14 29.92 14.65 35.59
C LYS A 14 29.44 13.44 34.80
N LEU A 15 30.37 12.81 34.07
CA LEU A 15 30.09 11.58 33.33
C LEU A 15 30.13 10.37 34.29
N VAL A 16 29.03 9.64 34.35
CA VAL A 16 28.85 8.45 35.19
C VAL A 16 28.40 7.28 34.33
N LEU A 17 28.93 6.09 34.61
CA LEU A 17 28.54 4.86 33.91
C LEU A 17 27.34 4.23 34.60
N ARG A 18 26.21 4.07 33.88
CA ARG A 18 25.00 3.42 34.38
C ARG A 18 24.68 2.16 33.59
N ASN A 19 24.23 1.12 34.29
CA ASN A 19 23.63 -0.05 33.65
C ASN A 19 22.15 0.25 33.40
N ILE A 20 21.69 0.13 32.16
CA ILE A 20 20.28 0.19 31.83
C ILE A 20 19.78 -1.18 31.36
N SER A 21 18.62 -1.58 31.85
CA SER A 21 17.87 -2.71 31.29
C SER A 21 17.32 -2.28 29.94
N LEU A 22 17.50 -3.14 28.95
CA LEU A 22 16.95 -2.91 27.61
C LEU A 22 15.55 -3.49 27.42
N ALA A 23 14.95 -4.01 28.50
CA ALA A 23 13.61 -4.59 28.50
C ALA A 23 12.62 -3.61 29.14
N TYR A 24 11.48 -3.38 28.51
CA TYR A 24 10.33 -2.69 29.08
C TYR A 24 9.07 -3.55 28.89
N THR A 25 8.08 -3.35 29.75
CA THR A 25 6.77 -4.00 29.58
C THR A 25 5.89 -3.11 28.72
N ASP A 26 5.36 -3.65 27.62
CA ASP A 26 4.44 -2.93 26.75
C ASP A 26 3.03 -2.83 27.36
N SER A 27 2.14 -2.09 26.69
CA SER A 27 0.76 -1.88 27.14
C SER A 27 -0.10 -3.16 27.16
N ASN A 28 0.38 -4.25 26.57
CA ASN A 28 -0.28 -5.55 26.54
C ASN A 28 0.26 -6.51 27.62
N GLY A 29 1.22 -6.06 28.44
CA GLY A 29 1.84 -6.84 29.51
C GLY A 29 2.98 -7.74 29.03
N GLU A 30 3.38 -7.66 27.76
CA GLU A 30 4.51 -8.44 27.23
C GLU A 30 5.83 -7.68 27.42
N THR A 31 6.93 -8.43 27.58
CA THR A 31 8.27 -7.84 27.70
C THR A 31 8.84 -7.57 26.32
N ALA A 32 8.99 -6.29 25.97
CA ALA A 32 9.59 -5.82 24.72
C ALA A 32 11.01 -5.30 24.98
N TYR A 33 11.90 -5.43 23.99
CA TYR A 33 13.29 -4.98 24.10
C TYR A 33 13.54 -3.76 23.21
N LEU A 34 14.17 -2.72 23.74
CA LEU A 34 14.40 -1.39 23.13
C LEU A 34 15.16 -1.40 21.77
N PHE A 35 15.75 -2.54 21.39
CA PHE A 35 16.46 -2.71 20.12
C PHE A 35 16.11 -4.02 19.42
N GLU A 36 15.06 -4.73 19.83
CA GLU A 36 14.50 -5.76 18.97
C GLU A 36 13.80 -5.06 17.80
N PRO A 37 14.10 -5.42 16.54
CA PRO A 37 13.33 -4.89 15.41
C PRO A 37 11.87 -5.25 15.69
N GLU A 38 11.02 -4.21 15.71
CA GLU A 38 9.58 -4.36 15.94
C GLU A 38 9.09 -5.61 15.21
N LYS A 39 8.48 -6.53 15.98
CA LYS A 39 7.86 -7.73 15.40
C LYS A 39 7.00 -7.25 14.24
N LYS A 40 7.41 -7.66 13.03
CA LYS A 40 6.82 -7.28 11.75
C LYS A 40 5.31 -7.23 11.87
N ALA A 41 4.76 -6.09 11.45
CA ALA A 41 3.35 -5.88 11.18
C ALA A 41 2.71 -7.18 10.67
N GLU A 42 1.54 -7.51 11.20
CA GLU A 42 0.67 -8.55 10.68
C GLU A 42 0.67 -8.46 9.15
N ASN A 43 1.16 -9.52 8.48
CA ASN A 43 1.02 -9.64 7.03
C ASN A 43 -0.48 -9.75 6.76
N GLN A 44 -1.18 -8.62 6.65
CA GLN A 44 -2.40 -8.57 5.87
C GLN A 44 -1.98 -8.98 4.47
N THR A 45 -2.22 -10.25 4.12
CA THR A 45 -2.19 -10.70 2.74
C THR A 45 -3.15 -9.79 1.99
N GLU A 46 -2.58 -8.84 1.26
CA GLU A 46 -3.31 -7.90 0.40
C GLU A 46 -4.30 -8.70 -0.46
N SER A 47 -5.58 -8.33 -0.40
CA SER A 47 -6.61 -9.05 -1.15
C SER A 47 -6.28 -8.98 -2.64
N TYR A 48 -6.66 -10.01 -3.39
CA TYR A 48 -6.54 -10.00 -4.84
C TYR A 48 -7.20 -8.76 -5.47
N TYR A 49 -8.34 -8.33 -4.92
CA TYR A 49 -9.03 -7.11 -5.35
C TYR A 49 -8.23 -5.83 -5.01
N ASP A 50 -7.62 -5.77 -3.83
CA ASP A 50 -6.82 -4.62 -3.42
C ASP A 50 -5.61 -4.45 -4.35
N ARG A 51 -4.98 -5.55 -4.76
CA ARG A 51 -3.87 -5.54 -5.73
C ARG A 51 -4.29 -4.98 -7.09
N ILE A 52 -5.48 -5.36 -7.57
CA ILE A 52 -6.04 -4.85 -8.83
C ILE A 52 -6.26 -3.34 -8.73
N GLU A 53 -6.95 -2.90 -7.67
CA GLU A 53 -7.25 -1.50 -7.46
C GLU A 53 -5.97 -0.67 -7.30
N ASN A 54 -4.97 -1.18 -6.57
CA ASN A 54 -3.67 -0.54 -6.42
C ASN A 54 -2.92 -0.42 -7.75
N ASN A 55 -3.00 -1.43 -8.63
CA ASN A 55 -2.41 -1.34 -9.96
C ASN A 55 -3.11 -0.27 -10.82
N PHE A 56 -4.44 -0.16 -10.75
CA PHE A 56 -5.16 0.92 -11.44
C PHE A 56 -4.82 2.32 -10.90
N LEU A 57 -4.64 2.46 -9.59
CA LEU A 57 -4.16 3.70 -8.97
C LEU A 57 -2.73 4.04 -9.42
N LEU A 58 -1.86 3.03 -9.53
CA LEU A 58 -0.46 3.20 -9.92
C LEU A 58 -0.35 3.78 -11.34
N ILE A 59 -1.04 3.17 -12.31
CA ILE A 59 -1.09 3.64 -13.71
C ILE A 59 -1.93 4.92 -13.86
N GLY A 60 -2.61 5.35 -12.80
CA GLY A 60 -3.38 6.59 -12.74
C GLY A 60 -4.73 6.55 -13.47
N LEU A 61 -5.21 5.35 -13.82
CA LEU A 61 -6.56 5.13 -14.32
C LEU A 61 -7.59 5.55 -13.26
N LEU A 62 -7.32 5.19 -12.00
CA LEU A 62 -8.13 5.56 -10.84
C LEU A 62 -7.43 6.60 -9.96
N ARG A 63 -8.24 7.28 -9.14
CA ARG A 63 -7.77 8.25 -8.14
C ARG A 63 -8.56 8.07 -6.85
N LYS A 64 -7.92 8.28 -5.71
CA LYS A 64 -8.59 8.30 -4.41
C LYS A 64 -9.42 9.58 -4.29
N VAL A 65 -10.69 9.45 -3.95
CA VAL A 65 -11.64 10.55 -3.76
C VAL A 65 -12.27 10.40 -2.39
N ASP A 66 -12.37 11.52 -1.66
CA ASP A 66 -13.10 11.56 -0.39
C ASP A 66 -14.61 11.62 -0.67
N MET A 67 -15.31 10.56 -0.27
CA MET A 67 -16.76 10.42 -0.48
C MET A 67 -17.58 10.88 0.74
N SER A 68 -16.94 11.32 1.83
CA SER A 68 -17.62 11.59 3.11
C SER A 68 -18.68 12.69 3.06
N LYS A 69 -18.60 13.59 2.07
CA LYS A 69 -19.50 14.73 1.89
C LYS A 69 -20.47 14.56 0.72
N LEU A 70 -20.45 13.41 0.05
CA LEU A 70 -21.29 13.16 -1.12
C LEU A 70 -22.61 12.53 -0.71
N SER A 71 -23.64 12.85 -1.47
CA SER A 71 -24.92 12.14 -1.41
C SER A 71 -24.77 10.72 -1.94
N ASN A 72 -25.71 9.84 -1.56
CA ASN A 72 -25.72 8.46 -2.07
C ASN A 72 -25.82 8.40 -3.60
N GLU A 73 -26.56 9.32 -4.23
CA GLU A 73 -26.70 9.39 -5.69
C GLU A 73 -25.36 9.72 -6.36
N GLU A 74 -24.62 10.70 -5.82
CA GLU A 74 -23.29 11.07 -6.30
C GLU A 74 -22.28 9.93 -6.13
N VAL A 75 -22.34 9.21 -5.00
CA VAL A 75 -21.49 8.03 -4.78
C VAL A 75 -21.78 6.94 -5.81
N GLN A 76 -23.06 6.67 -6.11
CA GLN A 76 -23.44 5.68 -7.11
C GLN A 76 -22.99 6.07 -8.52
N ASP A 77 -23.16 7.33 -8.91
CA ASP A 77 -22.66 7.84 -10.21
C ASP A 77 -21.13 7.71 -10.32
N LEU A 78 -20.38 8.02 -9.25
CA LEU A 78 -18.93 7.86 -9.23
C LEU A 78 -18.49 6.39 -9.30
N MET A 79 -19.20 5.49 -8.62
CA MET A 79 -18.94 4.05 -8.68
C MET A 79 -19.22 3.49 -10.07
N LEU A 80 -20.28 3.95 -10.74
CA LEU A 80 -20.58 3.56 -12.12
C LEU A 80 -19.45 4.01 -13.06
N ARG A 81 -19.05 5.29 -13.00
CA ARG A 81 -17.94 5.80 -13.83
C ARG A 81 -16.62 5.10 -13.56
N LYS A 82 -16.34 4.75 -12.29
CA LYS A 82 -15.18 3.92 -11.93
C LYS A 82 -15.21 2.61 -12.72
N HIS A 83 -16.34 1.91 -12.69
CA HIS A 83 -16.48 0.62 -13.35
C HIS A 83 -16.37 0.72 -14.87
N GLU A 84 -16.94 1.75 -15.48
CA GLU A 84 -16.84 2.00 -16.92
C GLU A 84 -15.39 2.20 -17.39
N LYS A 85 -14.58 2.93 -16.61
CA LYS A 85 -13.15 3.13 -16.90
C LYS A 85 -12.37 1.83 -16.80
N GLU A 86 -12.58 1.06 -15.72
CA GLU A 86 -11.96 -0.24 -15.53
C GLU A 86 -12.30 -1.19 -16.68
N GLU A 87 -13.58 -1.33 -17.04
CA GLU A 87 -14.02 -2.21 -18.12
C GLU A 87 -13.45 -1.80 -19.48
N THR A 88 -13.35 -0.48 -19.74
CA THR A 88 -12.75 0.03 -20.98
C THR A 88 -11.28 -0.38 -21.10
N PHE A 89 -10.51 -0.19 -20.02
CA PHE A 89 -9.10 -0.61 -19.96
C PHE A 89 -8.94 -2.13 -20.12
N LEU A 90 -9.73 -2.92 -19.38
CA LEU A 90 -9.69 -4.38 -19.44
C LEU A 90 -10.07 -4.92 -20.83
N ARG A 91 -11.05 -4.30 -21.50
CA ARG A 91 -11.40 -4.63 -22.90
C ARG A 91 -10.26 -4.33 -23.86
N ALA A 92 -9.61 -3.17 -23.72
CA ALA A 92 -8.48 -2.81 -24.56
C ALA A 92 -7.33 -3.80 -24.40
N GLY A 93 -7.00 -4.21 -23.17
CA GLY A 93 -5.96 -5.22 -22.95
C GLY A 93 -6.33 -6.59 -23.53
N ARG A 94 -7.59 -7.02 -23.39
CA ARG A 94 -8.09 -8.26 -24.03
C ARG A 94 -7.99 -8.21 -25.55
N ALA A 95 -8.32 -7.07 -26.17
CA ALA A 95 -8.19 -6.88 -27.62
C ALA A 95 -6.72 -6.94 -28.09
N ASN A 96 -5.77 -6.61 -27.21
CA ASN A 96 -4.33 -6.70 -27.44
C ASN A 96 -3.72 -8.05 -27.01
N GLY A 97 -4.54 -9.04 -26.67
CA GLY A 97 -4.09 -10.41 -26.35
C GLY A 97 -3.65 -10.65 -24.91
N TYR A 98 -3.89 -9.70 -23.99
CA TYR A 98 -3.61 -9.90 -22.56
C TYR A 98 -4.77 -10.62 -21.86
N ASN A 99 -4.45 -11.48 -20.88
CA ASN A 99 -5.48 -12.11 -20.04
C ASN A 99 -5.93 -11.16 -18.92
N LEU A 100 -6.84 -10.24 -19.26
CA LEU A 100 -7.48 -9.31 -18.31
C LEU A 100 -8.94 -9.70 -18.03
N GLY A 101 -9.18 -10.99 -17.79
CA GLY A 101 -10.47 -11.60 -17.47
C GLY A 101 -10.70 -11.87 -15.97
N LEU A 102 -11.63 -12.76 -15.66
CA LEU A 102 -12.01 -13.13 -14.28
C LEU A 102 -10.86 -13.79 -13.48
N ASP A 103 -9.89 -14.38 -14.18
CA ASP A 103 -8.75 -15.11 -13.63
C ASP A 103 -7.42 -14.39 -13.88
N MET A 104 -7.45 -13.09 -14.20
CA MET A 104 -6.25 -12.33 -14.56
C MET A 104 -5.19 -12.35 -13.46
N ASN A 105 -3.91 -12.27 -13.81
CA ASN A 105 -2.92 -11.88 -12.81
C ASN A 105 -3.02 -10.35 -12.64
N PRO A 106 -3.15 -9.78 -11.42
CA PRO A 106 -3.20 -8.33 -11.25
C PRO A 106 -2.03 -7.61 -11.91
N ASP A 107 -0.85 -8.25 -11.96
CA ASP A 107 0.34 -7.68 -12.57
C ASP A 107 0.25 -7.56 -14.11
N ASP A 108 -0.69 -8.28 -14.76
CA ASP A 108 -0.93 -8.15 -16.20
C ASP A 108 -1.51 -6.78 -16.57
N ILE A 109 -2.16 -6.08 -15.63
CA ILE A 109 -2.56 -4.66 -15.80
C ILE A 109 -1.33 -3.80 -16.09
N LEU A 110 -0.26 -4.00 -15.30
CA LEU A 110 0.97 -3.23 -15.45
C LEU A 110 1.70 -3.59 -16.74
N ARG A 111 1.71 -4.89 -17.11
CA ARG A 111 2.33 -5.34 -18.35
C ARG A 111 1.64 -4.74 -19.57
N PHE A 112 0.30 -4.75 -19.58
CA PHE A 112 -0.46 -4.10 -20.64
C PHE A 112 -0.15 -2.60 -20.68
N TYR A 113 -0.22 -1.90 -19.55
CA TYR A 113 0.09 -0.46 -19.48
C TYR A 113 1.49 -0.10 -20.01
N ILE A 114 2.52 -0.88 -19.66
CA ILE A 114 3.89 -0.68 -20.13
C ILE A 114 3.99 -0.87 -21.65
N SER A 115 3.20 -1.78 -22.23
CA SER A 115 3.21 -2.03 -23.67
C SER A 115 2.56 -0.91 -24.51
N LEU A 116 1.76 -0.05 -23.88
CA LEU A 116 1.11 1.08 -24.54
C LEU A 116 2.08 2.22 -24.83
N SER A 117 1.88 2.90 -25.95
CA SER A 117 2.47 4.21 -26.25
C SER A 117 1.91 5.31 -25.33
N PRO A 118 2.61 6.45 -25.18
CA PRO A 118 2.07 7.59 -24.44
C PRO A 118 0.70 8.05 -24.97
N GLU A 119 0.50 8.03 -26.28
CA GLU A 119 -0.77 8.42 -26.91
C GLU A 119 -1.90 7.45 -26.55
N GLU A 120 -1.62 6.15 -26.55
CA GLU A 120 -2.59 5.11 -26.16
C GLU A 120 -2.93 5.17 -24.67
N ARG A 121 -1.95 5.49 -23.81
CA ARG A 121 -2.18 5.71 -22.38
C ARG A 121 -3.11 6.87 -22.13
N VAL A 122 -2.92 7.99 -22.83
CA VAL A 122 -3.82 9.15 -22.75
C VAL A 122 -5.21 8.80 -23.26
N ALA A 123 -5.32 8.05 -24.36
CA ALA A 123 -6.60 7.60 -24.90
C ALA A 123 -7.37 6.68 -23.94
N LEU A 124 -6.66 5.91 -23.10
CA LEU A 124 -7.22 5.07 -22.05
C LEU A 124 -7.28 5.76 -20.68
N GLU A 125 -7.16 7.09 -20.64
CA GLU A 125 -7.22 7.91 -19.42
C GLU A 125 -6.21 7.52 -18.32
N CYS A 126 -5.11 6.88 -18.70
CA CYS A 126 -4.00 6.55 -17.82
C CYS A 126 -2.97 7.69 -17.79
N LYS A 127 -2.00 7.58 -16.88
CA LYS A 127 -0.80 8.46 -16.91
C LYS A 127 -0.02 8.21 -18.21
N PRO A 128 0.44 9.27 -18.91
CA PRO A 128 1.26 9.13 -20.11
C PRO A 128 2.59 8.42 -19.81
#